data_AF-X1LFB5-F1
#
_entry.id   AF-X1LFB5-F1
#
_cell.length_a   1.000
_cell.length_b   1.000
_cell.length_c   1.000
_cell.angle_alpha   90.00
_cell.angle_beta   90.00
_cell.angle_gamma   90.00
#
_symmetry.space_group_name_H-M   'P 1'
#
loop_
_entity.id
_entity.type
_entity.pdbx_description
1 polymer ?
#
loop_
_entity_poly.entity_id
_entity_poly.type
_entity_poly.pdbx_seq_one_letter_code
_entity_poly.pdbx_strand_id
1 'polypeptide(L)' 'YKFPGVPCKLSRSPWRVGSKVPKLGEHNKQIYHGELGLSEGEIEALIEGGVI' A
#
# COMPACT_ATOMS: atom_id res chain seq x y z
N TYR A 1 16.22 12.37 -2.34
CA TYR A 1 16.05 11.90 -3.73
C TYR A 1 14.93 12.73 -4.38
N LYS A 2 15.14 13.31 -5.56
CA LYS A 2 14.10 14.06 -6.29
C LYS A 2 13.43 13.10 -7.29
N PHE A 3 12.13 12.92 -7.19
CA PHE A 3 11.36 12.23 -8.23
C PHE A 3 10.99 13.21 -9.35
N PRO A 4 11.06 12.79 -10.62
CA PRO A 4 10.48 13.58 -11.70
C PRO A 4 9.00 13.79 -11.43
N GLY A 5 8.52 15.01 -11.70
CA GLY A 5 7.11 15.36 -11.58
C GLY A 5 6.24 14.69 -12.65
N VAL A 6 4.98 15.09 -12.74
CA VAL A 6 4.08 14.54 -13.76
C VAL A 6 4.51 14.94 -15.17
N PRO A 7 4.63 14.00 -16.11
CA PRO A 7 5.16 14.27 -17.45
C PRO A 7 4.17 15.03 -18.34
N CYS A 8 2.88 14.98 -18.03
CA CYS A 8 1.84 15.68 -18.79
C CYS A 8 0.68 16.11 -17.87
N LYS A 9 -0.07 17.12 -18.33
CA LYS A 9 -1.30 17.58 -17.66
C LYS A 9 -2.50 16.97 -18.35
N LEU A 10 -3.27 16.20 -17.59
CA LEU A 10 -4.53 15.60 -18.05
C LEU A 10 -5.69 16.45 -17.54
N SER A 11 -6.51 16.98 -18.43
CA SER A 11 -7.59 17.92 -18.10
C SER A 11 -8.75 17.29 -17.34
N ARG A 12 -9.09 16.03 -17.64
CA ARG A 12 -10.21 15.30 -17.04
C ARG A 12 -9.81 14.36 -15.90
N SER A 13 -8.52 14.01 -15.81
CA SER A 13 -7.99 13.08 -14.81
C SER A 13 -6.58 13.51 -14.39
N PRO A 14 -6.44 14.63 -13.65
CA PRO A 14 -5.14 15.18 -13.29
C PRO A 14 -4.23 14.12 -12.69
N TRP A 15 -3.05 13.92 -13.28
CA TRP A 15 -2.05 13.04 -12.73
C TRP A 15 -1.61 13.63 -11.38
N ARG A 16 -1.75 12.86 -10.30
CA ARG A 16 -1.14 13.16 -8.99
C ARG A 16 0.10 12.29 -8.82
N VAL A 17 1.26 12.91 -8.61
CA VAL A 17 2.47 12.16 -8.23
C VAL A 17 2.14 11.41 -6.94
N GLY A 18 2.40 10.10 -6.93
CA GLY A 18 2.18 9.26 -5.75
C GLY A 18 2.98 9.75 -4.54
N SER A 19 2.56 9.32 -3.36
CA SER A 19 3.32 9.51 -2.12
C SER A 19 4.65 8.74 -2.15
N LYS A 20 5.45 8.89 -1.09
CA LYS A 20 6.66 8.11 -0.82
C LYS A 20 6.46 6.62 -1.17
N VAL A 21 7.51 5.97 -1.65
CA VAL A 21 7.57 4.50 -1.80
C VAL A 21 7.17 3.85 -0.48
N PRO A 22 6.14 2.97 -0.45
CA PRO A 22 5.72 2.31 0.77
C PRO A 22 6.86 1.48 1.35
N LYS A 23 6.92 1.41 2.68
CA LYS A 23 7.82 0.50 3.38
C LYS A 23 7.31 -0.94 3.24
N LEU A 24 8.22 -1.90 3.46
CA LEU A 24 7.84 -3.30 3.59
C LEU A 24 6.73 -3.43 4.65
N GLY A 25 5.62 -4.05 4.27
CA GLY A 25 4.46 -4.28 5.14
C GLY A 25 3.57 -3.08 5.43
N GLU A 26 3.83 -1.89 4.87
CA GLU A 26 3.10 -0.64 5.20
C GLU A 26 1.57 -0.75 5.02
N HIS A 27 1.10 -1.63 4.13
CA HIS A 27 -0.32 -1.81 3.84
C HIS A 27 -0.87 -3.20 4.20
N ASN A 28 -0.10 -4.06 4.88
CA ASN A 28 -0.53 -5.44 5.17
C ASN A 28 -1.86 -5.46 5.96
N LYS A 29 -1.99 -4.66 7.02
CA LYS A 29 -3.24 -4.60 7.80
C LYS A 29 -4.41 -4.07 6.98
N GLN A 30 -4.21 -3.05 6.15
CA GLN A 30 -5.28 -2.50 5.31
C GLN A 30 -5.79 -3.54 4.30
N ILE A 31 -4.89 -4.27 3.66
CA ILE A 31 -5.26 -5.29 2.66
C ILE A 31 -5.84 -6.53 3.35
N TYR A 32 -5.15 -7.11 4.32
CA TYR A 32 -5.59 -8.36 4.94
C TYR A 32 -6.86 -8.19 5.76
N HIS A 33 -6.94 -7.18 6.63
CA HIS A 33 -8.13 -6.98 7.45
C HIS A 33 -9.22 -6.20 6.70
N GLY A 34 -8.84 -5.14 5.98
CA GLY A 34 -9.81 -4.21 5.38
C GLY A 34 -10.45 -4.72 4.09
N GLU A 35 -9.64 -5.23 3.17
CA GLU A 35 -10.12 -5.66 1.84
C GLU A 35 -10.43 -7.16 1.80
N LEU A 36 -9.59 -7.98 2.45
CA LEU A 36 -9.71 -9.45 2.45
C LEU A 36 -10.50 -9.99 3.64
N GLY A 37 -10.79 -9.16 4.66
CA GLY A 37 -11.63 -9.53 5.79
C GLY A 37 -11.03 -10.54 6.76
N LEU A 38 -9.71 -10.71 6.77
CA LEU A 38 -9.02 -11.58 7.74
C LEU A 38 -9.18 -11.00 9.16
N SER A 39 -9.46 -11.90 10.10
CA SER A 39 -9.48 -11.58 11.53
C SER A 39 -8.07 -11.26 12.05
N GLU A 40 -7.97 -10.58 13.19
CA GLU A 40 -6.66 -10.25 13.78
C GLU A 40 -5.83 -11.51 14.10
N GLY A 41 -6.48 -12.60 14.53
CA GLY A 41 -5.79 -13.87 14.81
C GLY A 41 -5.23 -14.56 13.56
N GLU A 42 -5.90 -14.43 12.41
CA GLU A 42 -5.36 -14.97 11.14
C GLU A 42 -4.16 -14.13 10.66
N ILE A 43 -4.17 -12.82 10.89
CA ILE A 43 -3.04 -11.95 10.57
C ILE A 43 -1.85 -12.26 11.49
N GLU A 44 -2.09 -12.47 12.78
CA GLU A 44 -1.04 -12.90 13.73
C GLU A 44 -0.41 -14.23 13.33
N ALA A 45 -1.20 -15.22 12.89
CA ALA A 45 -0.68 -16.49 12.40
C ALA A 45 0.24 -16.31 11.17
N LEU A 46 -0.06 -15.36 10.28
CA LEU A 46 0.78 -15.03 9.12
C LEU A 46 2.10 -14.37 9.54
N ILE A 47 2.07 -13.52 10.59
CA ILE A 47 3.27 -12.90 11.17
C ILE A 47 4.15 -13.96 11.85
N GLU A 48 3.56 -14.81 12.68
CA GLU A 48 4.29 -15.90 13.36
C GLU A 48 4.89 -16.91 12.37
N GLY A 49 4.18 -17.17 11.27
CA GLY A 49 4.68 -18.00 10.17
C GLY A 49 5.78 -17.36 9.32
N GLY A 50 6.11 -16.08 9.55
CA GLY A 50 7.10 -15.33 8.77
C GLY A 50 6.69 -15.08 7.32
N VAL A 51 5.38 -15.14 7.03
CA VAL A 51 4.82 -14.91 5.69
C VAL A 51 4.78 -13.42 5.37
N ILE A 52 4.55 -12.58 6.38
CA ILE A 52 4.37 -11.12 6.24
C ILE A 52 5.07 -10.32 7.35
#